data_AF-A0A2A4EQA9-F1
#
_entry.id   AF-A0A2A4EQA9-F1
#
_cell.length_a   1.000
_cell.length_b   1.000
_cell.length_c   1.000
_cell.angle_alpha   90.00
_cell.angle_beta   90.00
_cell.angle_gamma   90.00
#
_symmetry.space_group_name_H-M   'P 1'
#
loop_
_entity.id
_entity.type
_entity.pdbx_description
1 polymer ?
#
loop_
_entity_poly.entity_id
_entity_poly.type
_entity_poly.pdbx_seq_one_letter_code
_entity_poly.pdbx_strand_id
1 'polypeptide(L)'
;MAYFLGRIEHKRLVGAIRLFALRSDDQPGAGFPAAGGCTTGNPDLNYLYLDSVTAFDHQGCWLINNYFTPPLQQWADRAVKIAGLDRAAAGDLAAKGVTYPQDMVDVRFTRAETWGVLEVSYLFNPEVEGISSNTALSARESDWHAPNAPRFPAKAAYLAKMQVWGEEFWPKFQQAFGSGQPVAVVVKPDAASQP
;
A
#
# COMPACT_ATOMS: atom_id res chain seq x y z
N MET A 1 -1.15 -12.44 -6.71
CA MET A 1 -0.84 -11.62 -7.90
C MET A 1 -0.40 -10.24 -7.44
N ALA A 2 0.62 -9.65 -8.07
CA ALA A 2 1.16 -8.35 -7.68
C ALA A 2 1.42 -7.47 -8.92
N TYR A 3 1.09 -6.18 -8.83
CA TYR A 3 1.23 -5.21 -9.92
C TYR A 3 1.84 -3.90 -9.43
N PHE A 4 2.63 -3.27 -10.29
CA PHE A 4 3.11 -1.90 -10.14
C PHE A 4 2.71 -1.09 -11.37
N LEU A 5 1.90 -0.04 -11.18
CA LEU A 5 1.43 0.83 -12.24
C LEU A 5 1.95 2.24 -11.99
N GLY A 6 2.93 2.68 -12.77
CA GLY A 6 3.53 4.01 -12.64
C GLY A 6 2.94 5.03 -13.62
N ARG A 7 2.65 6.25 -13.14
CA ARG A 7 2.40 7.42 -13.98
C ARG A 7 3.70 8.18 -14.17
N ILE A 8 4.08 8.39 -15.43
CA ILE A 8 5.36 9.02 -15.79
C ILE A 8 5.07 10.29 -16.58
N GLU A 9 5.70 11.39 -16.18
CA GLU A 9 5.67 12.66 -16.90
C GLU A 9 7.09 13.20 -17.04
N HIS A 10 7.47 13.64 -18.24
CA HIS A 10 8.81 14.17 -18.51
C HIS A 10 9.95 13.26 -18.00
N LYS A 11 9.80 11.94 -18.14
CA LYS A 11 10.74 10.92 -17.61
C LYS A 11 10.95 10.99 -16.08
N ARG A 12 9.94 11.41 -15.33
CA ARG A 12 9.90 11.37 -13.86
C ARG A 12 8.67 10.59 -13.40
N LEU A 13 8.82 9.74 -12.39
CA LEU A 13 7.70 9.10 -11.73
C LEU A 13 6.92 10.16 -10.92
N VAL A 14 5.68 10.41 -11.31
CA VAL A 14 4.81 11.41 -10.65
C VAL A 14 3.72 10.76 -9.77
N GLY A 15 3.57 9.45 -9.86
CA GLY A 15 2.69 8.67 -9.00
C GLY A 15 2.76 7.19 -9.35
N ALA A 16 2.32 6.33 -8.44
CA ALA A 16 2.21 4.90 -8.73
C ALA A 16 1.11 4.23 -7.91
N ILE A 17 0.68 3.06 -8.37
CA ILE A 17 -0.19 2.15 -7.63
C ILE A 17 0.54 0.81 -7.50
N ARG A 18 0.64 0.32 -6.28
CA ARG A 18 1.06 -1.06 -5.99
C ARG A 18 -0.17 -1.84 -5.57
N LEU A 19 -0.42 -2.96 -6.21
CA LEU A 19 -1.56 -3.81 -5.91
C LEU A 19 -1.07 -5.21 -5.63
N PHE A 20 -1.52 -5.79 -4.52
CA PHE A 20 -1.32 -7.19 -4.18
C PHE A 20 -2.67 -7.81 -3.86
N ALA A 21 -3.00 -8.89 -4.54
CA ALA A 21 -4.24 -9.62 -4.34
C ALA A 21 -3.98 -11.13 -4.32
N LEU A 22 -4.53 -11.83 -3.34
CA LEU A 22 -4.55 -13.29 -3.29
C LEU A 22 -5.93 -13.78 -2.90
N ARG A 23 -6.24 -14.98 -3.39
CA ARG A 23 -7.45 -15.72 -3.07
C ARG A 23 -7.03 -17.03 -2.40
N SER A 24 -7.78 -17.46 -1.39
CA SER A 24 -7.54 -18.74 -0.74
C SER A 24 -8.25 -19.84 -1.50
N ASP A 25 -7.61 -20.34 -2.56
CA ASP A 25 -8.15 -21.43 -3.39
C ASP A 25 -7.74 -22.82 -2.84
N ASP A 26 -6.55 -22.95 -2.25
CA ASP A 26 -6.01 -24.23 -1.77
C ASP A 26 -6.46 -24.60 -0.34
N GLN A 27 -6.76 -23.60 0.50
CA GLN A 27 -7.34 -23.79 1.84
C GLN A 27 -8.47 -22.78 2.08
N PRO A 28 -9.62 -22.94 1.40
CA PRO A 28 -10.75 -22.04 1.56
C PRO A 28 -11.15 -21.95 3.04
N GLY A 29 -11.26 -20.73 3.58
CA GLY A 29 -11.67 -20.52 4.97
C GLY A 29 -10.53 -20.35 5.98
N ALA A 30 -9.28 -20.67 5.63
CA ALA A 30 -8.14 -20.58 6.55
C ALA A 30 -7.69 -19.14 6.87
N GLY A 31 -8.08 -18.18 6.03
CA GLY A 31 -7.69 -16.77 6.17
C GLY A 31 -6.21 -16.50 5.96
N PHE A 32 -5.78 -15.30 6.36
CA PHE A 32 -4.43 -14.80 6.13
C PHE A 32 -3.76 -14.38 7.44
N PRO A 33 -2.42 -14.48 7.54
CA PRO A 33 -1.69 -13.88 8.65
C PRO A 33 -2.00 -12.39 8.80
N ALA A 34 -1.69 -11.82 9.97
CA ALA A 34 -1.85 -10.39 10.20
C ALA A 34 -1.11 -9.57 9.13
N ALA A 35 -1.83 -8.65 8.48
CA ALA A 35 -1.25 -7.78 7.47
C ALA A 35 -0.16 -6.88 8.07
N GLY A 36 1.02 -6.91 7.46
CA GLY A 36 2.17 -6.17 7.95
C GLY A 36 1.92 -4.66 7.94
N GLY A 37 2.29 -3.97 9.02
CA GLY A 37 2.25 -2.51 9.15
C GLY A 37 0.96 -1.93 9.73
N CYS A 38 -0.11 -2.71 9.86
CA CYS A 38 -1.31 -2.30 10.59
C CYS A 38 -1.17 -2.61 12.08
N THR A 39 -0.29 -1.87 12.75
CA THR A 39 0.06 -2.11 14.15
C THR A 39 -0.20 -0.85 14.96
N THR A 40 -1.09 -0.96 15.95
CA THR A 40 -1.39 0.13 16.88
C THR A 40 -0.13 0.63 17.56
N GLY A 41 0.04 1.95 17.61
CA GLY A 41 1.18 2.59 18.27
C GLY A 41 2.48 2.53 17.48
N ASN A 42 2.47 2.15 16.20
CA ASN A 42 3.65 2.24 15.35
C ASN A 42 4.06 3.72 15.15
N PRO A 43 5.22 4.16 15.68
CA PRO A 43 5.64 5.55 15.62
C PRO A 43 6.16 5.97 14.23
N ASP A 44 6.36 5.02 13.32
CA ASP A 44 6.89 5.26 11.99
C ASP A 44 5.78 5.64 10.97
N LEU A 45 4.50 5.55 11.37
CA LEU A 45 3.35 5.86 10.52
C LEU A 45 2.89 7.31 10.72
N ASN A 46 2.62 8.01 9.62
CA ASN A 46 2.04 9.35 9.64
C ASN A 46 0.56 9.31 10.05
N TYR A 47 -0.13 8.21 9.74
CA TYR A 47 -1.52 7.97 10.11
C TYR A 47 -1.83 6.48 10.10
N LEU A 48 -2.74 6.03 10.96
CA LEU A 48 -3.30 4.68 10.96
C LEU A 48 -4.78 4.74 11.32
N TYR A 49 -5.62 4.21 10.44
CA TYR A 49 -6.97 3.78 10.73
C TYR A 49 -7.01 2.26 10.84
N LEU A 50 -7.62 1.77 11.91
CA LEU A 50 -7.71 0.35 12.21
C LEU A 50 -9.18 -0.03 12.37
N ASP A 51 -9.65 -0.96 11.53
CA ASP A 51 -10.95 -1.61 11.68
C ASP A 51 -10.78 -2.86 12.54
N SER A 52 -9.96 -3.81 12.06
CA SER A 52 -9.61 -5.05 12.75
C SER A 52 -8.26 -5.60 12.25
N VAL A 53 -7.55 -6.35 13.08
CA VAL A 53 -6.32 -7.08 12.70
C VAL A 53 -6.31 -8.51 13.26
N THR A 54 -7.49 -9.10 13.38
CA THR A 54 -7.63 -10.48 13.84
C THR A 54 -7.00 -11.42 12.81
N ALA A 55 -5.88 -12.03 13.17
CA ALA A 55 -5.18 -12.96 12.30
C ALA A 55 -6.10 -14.11 11.88
N PHE A 56 -6.00 -14.51 10.61
CA PHE A 56 -6.81 -15.57 9.99
C PHE A 56 -8.32 -15.30 9.91
N ASP A 57 -8.76 -14.10 10.27
CA ASP A 57 -10.15 -13.65 10.18
C ASP A 57 -10.22 -12.28 9.49
N HIS A 58 -11.30 -11.53 9.73
CA HIS A 58 -11.48 -10.16 9.28
C HIS A 58 -10.33 -9.25 9.72
N GLN A 59 -9.64 -8.69 8.73
CA GLN A 59 -8.65 -7.64 8.90
C GLN A 59 -8.99 -6.49 7.98
N GLY A 60 -8.87 -5.27 8.50
CA GLY A 60 -9.14 -4.03 7.78
C GLY A 60 -8.36 -2.89 8.41
N CYS A 61 -7.62 -2.17 7.59
CA CYS A 61 -6.89 -0.98 7.99
C CYS A 61 -6.52 -0.15 6.77
N TRP A 62 -6.21 1.11 7.02
CA TRP A 62 -5.46 1.91 6.07
C TRP A 62 -4.54 2.87 6.80
N LEU A 63 -3.46 3.24 6.13
CA LEU A 63 -2.40 4.02 6.75
C LEU A 63 -1.78 5.03 5.79
N ILE A 64 -1.05 5.98 6.36
CA ILE A 64 -0.17 6.88 5.62
C ILE A 64 1.24 6.70 6.15
N ASN A 65 2.20 6.53 5.25
CA ASN A 65 3.63 6.42 5.54
C ASN A 65 4.44 7.13 4.46
N ASN A 66 5.74 7.34 4.72
CA ASN A 66 6.66 7.76 3.68
C ASN A 66 7.17 6.53 2.90
N TYR A 67 7.16 6.65 1.58
CA TYR A 67 7.83 5.72 0.68
C TYR A 67 9.14 6.35 0.23
N PHE A 68 10.21 6.03 0.97
CA PHE A 68 11.56 6.50 0.67
C PHE A 68 12.12 5.73 -0.53
N THR A 69 12.48 6.45 -1.58
CA THR A 69 13.24 5.90 -2.70
C THR A 69 14.72 6.24 -2.49
N PRO A 70 15.56 5.26 -2.13
CA PRO A 70 16.97 5.54 -1.93
C PRO A 70 17.62 5.94 -3.28
N PRO A 71 18.77 6.62 -3.27
CA PRO A 71 19.54 6.85 -4.50
C PRO A 71 19.76 5.55 -5.26
N LEU A 72 19.64 5.54 -6.60
CA LEU A 72 19.70 4.33 -7.44
C LEU A 72 20.92 3.44 -7.15
N GLN A 73 22.05 4.02 -6.76
CA GLN A 73 23.25 3.28 -6.36
C GLN A 73 23.01 2.33 -5.18
N GLN A 74 22.11 2.69 -4.26
CA GLN A 74 21.74 1.87 -3.10
C GLN A 74 20.68 0.79 -3.43
N TRP A 75 20.04 0.82 -4.62
CA TRP A 75 19.07 -0.22 -4.99
C TRP A 75 19.72 -1.58 -5.25
N ALA A 76 20.99 -1.56 -5.64
CA ALA A 76 21.83 -2.75 -5.80
C ALA A 76 22.34 -3.30 -4.44
N ASP A 77 22.28 -2.50 -3.38
CA ASP A 77 22.67 -2.94 -2.04
C ASP A 77 21.59 -3.85 -1.44
N ARG A 78 21.96 -5.10 -1.17
CA ARG A 78 21.07 -6.10 -0.57
C ARG A 78 20.81 -5.83 0.91
N ALA A 79 21.64 -5.03 1.58
CA ALA A 79 21.38 -4.57 2.94
C ALA A 79 20.15 -3.66 3.00
N VAL A 80 19.83 -2.98 1.89
CA VAL A 80 18.59 -2.22 1.75
C VAL A 80 17.44 -3.17 1.43
N LYS A 81 16.54 -3.35 2.39
CA LYS A 81 15.36 -4.21 2.27
C LYS A 81 14.28 -3.56 1.40
N ILE A 82 14.48 -3.62 0.08
CA ILE A 82 13.47 -3.22 -0.92
C ILE A 82 12.64 -4.45 -1.31
N ALA A 83 11.32 -4.30 -1.35
CA ALA A 83 10.42 -5.37 -1.80
C ALA A 83 10.76 -5.78 -3.26
N GLY A 84 10.62 -7.07 -3.57
CA GLY A 84 11.01 -7.59 -4.90
C GLY A 84 10.28 -6.92 -6.07
N LEU A 85 8.97 -6.66 -5.91
CA LEU A 85 8.16 -5.93 -6.89
C LEU A 85 8.72 -4.53 -7.15
N ASP A 86 9.05 -3.81 -6.10
CA ASP A 86 9.53 -2.42 -6.19
C ASP A 86 10.91 -2.39 -6.84
N ARG A 87 11.80 -3.31 -6.46
CA ARG A 87 13.13 -3.42 -7.07
C ARG A 87 13.04 -3.72 -8.57
N ALA A 88 12.14 -4.62 -8.98
CA ALA A 88 11.92 -4.93 -10.39
C ALA A 88 11.36 -3.71 -11.15
N ALA A 89 10.28 -3.12 -10.62
CA ALA A 89 9.66 -1.94 -11.22
C ALA A 89 10.66 -0.79 -11.36
N ALA A 90 11.51 -0.58 -10.36
CA ALA A 90 12.47 0.49 -10.40
C ALA A 90 13.63 0.27 -11.37
N GLY A 91 14.14 -0.97 -11.43
CA GLY A 91 15.13 -1.35 -12.43
C GLY A 91 14.63 -1.12 -13.86
N ASP A 92 13.42 -1.59 -14.15
CA ASP A 92 12.83 -1.48 -15.50
C ASP A 92 12.57 -0.03 -15.93
N LEU A 93 12.12 0.81 -15.00
CA LEU A 93 11.87 2.23 -15.23
C LEU A 93 13.18 3.02 -15.34
N ALA A 94 14.16 2.76 -14.47
CA ALA A 94 15.48 3.39 -14.55
C ALA A 94 16.20 3.05 -15.87
N ALA A 95 16.09 1.80 -16.34
CA ALA A 95 16.62 1.39 -17.64
C ALA A 95 15.97 2.15 -18.82
N LYS A 96 14.75 2.68 -18.63
CA LYS A 96 14.04 3.53 -19.60
C LYS A 96 14.33 5.03 -19.38
N GLY A 97 15.26 5.37 -18.49
CA GLY A 97 15.64 6.74 -18.16
C GLY A 97 14.63 7.49 -17.30
N VAL A 98 13.75 6.78 -16.58
CA VAL A 98 12.79 7.37 -15.64
C VAL A 98 13.48 7.64 -14.30
N THR A 99 13.29 8.84 -13.77
CA THR A 99 13.81 9.27 -12.46
C THR A 99 12.74 9.18 -11.36
N TYR A 100 13.19 9.11 -10.11
CA TYR A 100 12.32 9.02 -8.92
C TYR A 100 12.40 10.31 -8.08
N PRO A 101 11.29 10.70 -7.43
CA PRO A 101 11.36 11.61 -6.29
C PRO A 101 11.96 10.86 -5.09
N GLN A 102 12.73 11.55 -4.25
CA GLN A 102 13.35 10.90 -3.10
C GLN A 102 12.31 10.32 -2.14
N ASP A 103 11.17 10.99 -1.99
CA ASP A 103 10.07 10.52 -1.15
C ASP A 103 8.75 10.64 -1.90
N MET A 104 7.92 9.63 -1.71
CA MET A 104 6.51 9.66 -2.05
C MET A 104 5.70 9.47 -0.77
N VAL A 105 4.46 9.96 -0.76
CA VAL A 105 3.51 9.67 0.30
C VAL A 105 2.72 8.44 -0.11
N ASP A 106 2.79 7.39 0.71
CA ASP A 106 2.08 6.12 0.51
C ASP A 106 0.80 6.13 1.33
N VAL A 107 -0.35 6.05 0.65
CA VAL A 107 -1.64 5.76 1.26
C VAL A 107 -1.99 4.32 0.94
N ARG A 108 -1.93 3.47 1.97
CA ARG A 108 -2.07 2.03 1.81
C ARG A 108 -3.33 1.53 2.47
N PHE A 109 -4.12 0.79 1.72
CA PHE A 109 -5.34 0.12 2.16
C PHE A 109 -5.10 -1.39 2.18
N THR A 110 -5.51 -2.03 3.25
CA THR A 110 -5.41 -3.49 3.39
C THR A 110 -6.75 -4.02 3.90
N ARG A 111 -7.23 -5.06 3.25
CA ARG A 111 -8.32 -5.89 3.76
C ARG A 111 -8.04 -7.37 3.52
N ALA A 112 -8.31 -8.18 4.52
CA ALA A 112 -8.26 -9.62 4.42
C ALA A 112 -9.49 -10.23 5.09
N GLU A 113 -9.95 -11.34 4.55
CA GLU A 113 -10.98 -12.20 5.11
C GLU A 113 -10.52 -13.66 4.96
N THR A 114 -11.34 -14.61 5.38
CA THR A 114 -11.07 -16.04 5.23
C THR A 114 -10.91 -16.53 3.77
N TRP A 115 -11.34 -15.73 2.79
CA TRP A 115 -11.39 -16.08 1.37
C TRP A 115 -10.40 -15.32 0.49
N GLY A 116 -9.93 -14.14 0.91
CA GLY A 116 -9.03 -13.33 0.10
C GLY A 116 -8.35 -12.20 0.86
N VAL A 117 -7.29 -11.67 0.27
CA VAL A 117 -6.57 -10.49 0.72
C VAL A 117 -6.35 -9.54 -0.44
N LEU A 118 -6.53 -8.25 -0.18
CA LEU A 118 -6.23 -7.15 -1.08
C LEU A 118 -5.44 -6.09 -0.32
N GLU A 119 -4.29 -5.73 -0.86
CA GLU A 119 -3.52 -4.58 -0.44
C GLU A 119 -3.31 -3.66 -1.64
N VAL A 120 -3.60 -2.37 -1.47
CA VAL A 120 -3.39 -1.34 -2.49
C VAL A 120 -2.67 -0.15 -1.86
N SER A 121 -1.48 0.16 -2.37
CA SER A 121 -0.72 1.36 -2.04
C SER A 121 -0.80 2.37 -3.17
N TYR A 122 -1.26 3.57 -2.86
CA TYR A 122 -1.21 4.72 -3.75
C TYR A 122 0.00 5.59 -3.36
N LEU A 123 0.96 5.69 -4.27
CA LEU A 123 2.17 6.47 -4.10
C LEU A 123 1.99 7.83 -4.77
N PHE A 124 1.95 8.90 -3.98
CA PHE A 124 1.81 10.27 -4.45
C PHE A 124 3.15 10.98 -4.42
N ASN A 125 3.55 11.62 -5.52
CA ASN A 125 4.73 12.47 -5.55
C ASN A 125 4.33 13.90 -5.12
N PRO A 126 4.70 14.37 -3.92
CA PRO A 126 4.33 15.71 -3.44
C PRO A 126 5.04 16.85 -4.19
N GLU A 127 6.14 16.57 -4.90
CA GLU A 127 6.87 17.59 -5.67
C GLU A 127 6.07 18.11 -6.86
N VAL A 128 5.08 17.35 -7.37
CA VAL A 128 4.18 17.82 -8.44
C VAL A 128 3.28 18.96 -7.96
N GLU A 129 3.15 19.11 -6.64
CA GLU A 129 2.45 20.20 -5.96
C GLU A 129 3.43 21.24 -5.38
N GLY A 130 4.71 21.18 -5.77
CA GLY A 130 5.74 22.12 -5.35
C GLY A 130 6.31 21.87 -3.95
N ILE A 131 6.03 20.72 -3.33
CA ILE A 131 6.56 20.37 -2.00
C ILE A 131 7.76 19.45 -2.16
N SER A 132 8.96 20.00 -1.97
CA SER A 132 10.21 19.25 -2.07
C SER A 132 10.51 18.40 -0.84
N SER A 133 11.21 17.29 -1.06
CA SER A 133 11.85 16.50 0.00
C SER A 133 13.25 17.04 0.30
N ASN A 134 13.72 16.86 1.54
CA ASN A 134 15.12 17.08 1.90
C ASN A 134 16.03 16.07 1.19
N THR A 135 17.36 16.23 1.27
CA THR A 135 18.28 15.14 0.93
C THR A 135 18.45 14.24 2.16
N ALA A 136 17.91 13.03 2.13
CA ALA A 136 17.96 12.08 3.24
C ALA A 136 18.73 10.81 2.87
N LEU A 137 19.52 10.27 3.82
CA LEU A 137 20.27 9.02 3.61
C LEU A 137 19.47 7.77 3.96
N SER A 138 18.37 7.94 4.68
CA SER A 138 17.50 6.85 5.12
C SER A 138 16.06 7.31 5.27
N ALA A 139 15.13 6.35 5.27
CA ALA A 139 13.70 6.62 5.48
C ALA A 139 13.43 7.34 6.82
N ARG A 140 14.26 7.13 7.85
CA ARG A 140 14.12 7.78 9.17
C ARG A 140 14.60 9.23 9.20
N GLU A 141 15.51 9.59 8.30
CA GLU A 141 16.04 10.95 8.15
C GLU A 141 15.20 11.80 7.18
N SER A 142 14.30 11.17 6.43
CA SER A 142 13.36 11.86 5.57
C SER A 142 12.49 12.82 6.38
N ASP A 143 12.28 14.00 5.82
CA ASP A 143 11.35 14.99 6.37
C ASP A 143 9.88 14.59 6.21
N TRP A 144 9.58 13.52 5.46
CA TRP A 144 8.26 12.89 5.37
C TRP A 144 8.03 11.80 6.42
N HIS A 145 9.06 11.39 7.15
CA HIS A 145 8.95 10.40 8.23
C HIS A 145 8.13 10.96 9.40
N ALA A 146 7.30 10.13 10.03
CA ALA A 146 6.29 10.59 10.97
C ALA A 146 6.80 11.43 12.16
N PRO A 147 7.94 11.10 12.81
CA PRO A 147 8.53 11.96 13.83
C PRO A 147 9.06 13.32 13.33
N ASN A 148 9.32 13.44 12.03
CA ASN A 148 9.95 14.62 11.42
C ASN A 148 8.93 15.54 10.74
N ALA A 149 7.93 14.98 10.07
CA ALA A 149 6.95 15.71 9.25
C ALA A 149 6.25 16.88 9.97
N PRO A 150 5.88 16.80 11.28
CA PRO A 150 5.27 17.91 11.99
C PRO A 150 6.12 19.19 12.06
N ARG A 151 7.45 19.09 11.86
CA ARG A 151 8.36 20.25 11.84
C ARG A 151 8.25 21.07 10.55
N PHE A 152 7.59 20.53 9.52
CA PHE A 152 7.48 21.12 8.19
C PHE A 152 6.01 21.39 7.84
N PRO A 153 5.52 22.63 7.99
CA PRO A 153 4.09 22.94 7.86
C PRO A 153 3.46 22.49 6.53
N ALA A 154 4.17 22.64 5.41
CA ALA A 154 3.70 22.20 4.10
C ALA A 154 3.50 20.67 4.02
N LYS A 155 4.38 19.90 4.67
CA LYS A 155 4.30 18.43 4.70
C LYS A 155 3.18 17.96 5.61
N ALA A 156 3.04 18.57 6.79
CA ALA A 156 1.93 18.31 7.69
C ALA A 156 0.57 18.60 7.01
N ALA A 157 0.46 19.71 6.28
CA ALA A 157 -0.75 20.05 5.51
C ALA A 157 -1.02 19.04 4.38
N TYR A 158 0.02 18.59 3.69
CA TYR A 158 -0.11 17.56 2.64
C TYR A 158 -0.57 16.21 3.22
N LEU A 159 -0.02 15.79 4.36
CA LEU A 159 -0.44 14.56 5.04
C LEU A 159 -1.90 14.65 5.51
N ALA A 160 -2.34 15.81 6.01
CA ALA A 160 -3.75 16.03 6.34
C ALA A 160 -4.66 15.95 5.09
N LYS A 161 -4.23 16.51 3.96
CA LYS A 161 -4.92 16.35 2.67
C LYS A 161 -5.03 14.87 2.27
N MET A 162 -3.94 14.10 2.43
CA MET A 162 -3.93 12.67 2.11
C MET A 162 -4.78 11.86 3.07
N GLN A 163 -4.90 12.27 4.34
CA GLN A 163 -5.82 11.68 5.29
C GLN A 163 -7.28 11.86 4.85
N VAL A 164 -7.69 13.08 4.50
CA VAL A 164 -9.05 13.33 3.97
C VAL A 164 -9.31 12.48 2.72
N TRP A 165 -8.36 12.43 1.80
CA TRP A 165 -8.48 11.57 0.62
C TRP A 165 -8.63 10.08 0.98
N GLY A 166 -7.86 9.59 1.96
CA GLY A 166 -7.93 8.22 2.45
C GLY A 166 -9.27 7.88 3.09
N GLU A 167 -9.80 8.79 3.92
CA GLU A 167 -11.11 8.68 4.55
C GLU A 167 -12.24 8.59 3.50
N GLU A 168 -12.19 9.42 2.46
CA GLU A 168 -13.17 9.39 1.36
C GLU A 168 -13.04 8.14 0.48
N PHE A 169 -11.83 7.60 0.33
CA PHE A 169 -11.56 6.47 -0.55
C PHE A 169 -11.83 5.12 0.14
N TRP A 170 -11.70 5.04 1.46
CA TRP A 170 -11.82 3.79 2.21
C TRP A 170 -13.12 3.02 1.93
N PRO A 171 -14.32 3.64 1.92
CA PRO A 171 -15.55 2.92 1.59
C PRO A 171 -15.56 2.33 0.17
N LYS A 172 -14.94 3.01 -0.80
CA LYS A 172 -14.83 2.53 -2.19
C LYS A 172 -13.90 1.32 -2.26
N PHE A 173 -12.79 1.36 -1.53
CA PHE A 173 -11.89 0.21 -1.40
C PHE A 173 -12.61 -0.99 -0.76
N GLN A 174 -13.35 -0.78 0.33
CA GLN A 174 -14.12 -1.84 0.99
C GLN A 174 -15.17 -2.45 0.04
N GLN A 175 -15.88 -1.61 -0.72
CA GLN A 175 -16.84 -2.07 -1.74
C GLN A 175 -16.16 -2.89 -2.84
N ALA A 176 -15.02 -2.43 -3.35
CA ALA A 176 -14.28 -3.12 -4.40
C ALA A 176 -13.70 -4.46 -3.92
N PHE A 177 -13.29 -4.55 -2.66
CA PHE A 177 -12.91 -5.83 -2.06
C PHE A 177 -14.12 -6.76 -1.94
N GLY A 178 -15.25 -6.28 -1.42
CA GLY A 178 -16.47 -7.06 -1.25
C GLY A 178 -17.02 -7.65 -2.56
N SER A 179 -16.86 -6.96 -3.68
CA SER A 179 -17.28 -7.49 -4.99
C SER A 179 -16.45 -8.68 -5.47
N GLY A 180 -15.27 -8.91 -4.88
CA GLY A 180 -14.43 -10.08 -5.13
C GLY A 180 -14.85 -11.34 -4.35
N GLN A 181 -15.82 -11.22 -3.42
CA GLN A 181 -16.27 -12.34 -2.60
C GLN A 181 -16.78 -13.49 -3.48
N PRO A 182 -16.46 -14.76 -3.16
CA PRO A 182 -17.02 -15.90 -3.87
C PRO A 182 -18.55 -15.88 -3.82
N VAL A 183 -19.20 -16.03 -4.97
CA VAL A 183 -20.64 -16.28 -5.01
C VAL A 183 -20.87 -17.66 -4.39
N ALA A 184 -21.70 -17.74 -3.35
CA ALA A 184 -22.06 -19.02 -2.76
C ALA A 184 -22.69 -19.89 -3.85
N VAL A 185 -22.05 -21.00 -4.21
CA VAL A 185 -22.66 -22.01 -5.06
C VAL A 185 -23.74 -22.66 -4.21
N VAL A 186 -25.00 -22.31 -4.45
CA VAL A 186 -26.14 -23.04 -3.87
C VAL A 186 -26.09 -24.43 -4.47
N VAL A 187 -25.48 -25.38 -3.76
CA VAL A 187 -25.63 -26.80 -4.06
C VAL A 187 -27.08 -27.12 -3.74
N LYS A 188 -27.90 -27.19 -4.80
CA LYS A 188 -29.27 -27.69 -4.69
C LYS A 188 -29.15 -29.10 -4.10
N PRO A 189 -29.78 -29.41 -2.96
CA PRO A 189 -29.73 -30.76 -2.43
C PRO A 189 -30.33 -31.68 -3.51
N ASP A 190 -29.55 -32.66 -3.95
CA ASP A 190 -30.04 -33.71 -4.82
C ASP A 190 -31.31 -34.27 -4.18
N ALA A 191 -32.39 -34.29 -4.96
CA ALA A 191 -33.65 -34.84 -4.54
C ALA A 191 -33.38 -36.27 -4.08
N ALA A 192 -33.40 -36.47 -2.76
CA ALA A 192 -33.27 -37.77 -2.15
C ALA A 192 -34.29 -38.70 -2.82
N SER A 193 -33.77 -39.73 -3.46
CA SER A 193 -34.52 -40.89 -3.93
C SER A 193 -35.38 -41.37 -2.78
N GLN A 194 -36.68 -41.12 -2.85
CA GLN A 194 -37.64 -41.76 -1.95
C GLN A 194 -37.88 -43.20 -2.44
N PRO A 195 -38.07 -44.14 -1.49
CA PRO A 195 -38.07 -45.59 -1.74
C PRO A 195 -39.24 -46.08 -2.60
#